data_AF-A0A4V1XXS7-F1
#
_entry.id   AF-A0A4V1XXS7-F1
#
_cell.length_a   1.000
_cell.length_b   1.000
_cell.length_c   1.000
_cell.angle_alpha   90.00
_cell.angle_beta   90.00
_cell.angle_gamma   90.00
#
_symmetry.space_group_name_H-M   'P 1'
#
loop_
_entity.id
_entity.type
_entity.pdbx_description
1 polymer ?
#
loop_
_entity_poly.entity_id
_entity_poly.type
_entity_poly.pdbx_seq_one_letter_code
_entity_poly.pdbx_strand_id
1 'polypeptide(L)'
;MQTSMWGPLAGLPPNRSFGAHVHTGHCGTDPLTSGGHYQHSTDPSVPLADREVWLDLTSDEHGRAVAEVIRPWVIPAGAAGSVVIHAAPTNPATGSAGARLLCTDVPFGG
;
A
#
# COMPACT_ATOMS: atom_id res chain seq x y z
N MET A 1 1.44 20.66 0.34
CA MET A 1 0.89 19.70 -0.64
C MET A 1 0.94 18.34 0.01
N GLN A 2 -0.14 17.56 -0.02
CA GLN A 2 -0.28 16.29 0.72
C GLN A 2 -0.73 15.20 -0.25
N THR A 3 -0.27 13.95 -0.07
CA THR A 3 -0.81 12.79 -0.78
C THR A 3 -1.94 12.19 0.05
N SER A 4 -3.11 12.05 -0.58
CA SER A 4 -4.26 11.30 -0.05
C SER A 4 -4.58 10.16 -1.00
N MET A 5 -4.92 8.99 -0.46
CA MET A 5 -5.35 7.85 -1.26
C MET A 5 -6.57 7.18 -0.61
N TRP A 6 -7.56 6.84 -1.45
CA TRP A 6 -8.83 6.24 -1.06
C TRP A 6 -9.23 5.19 -2.11
N GLY A 7 -9.87 4.10 -1.69
CA GLY A 7 -10.50 3.15 -2.61
C GLY A 7 -11.37 2.12 -1.90
N PRO A 8 -12.59 1.84 -2.40
CA PRO A 8 -13.41 0.74 -1.90
C PRO A 8 -12.91 -0.60 -2.45
N LEU A 9 -12.84 -1.62 -1.58
CA LEU A 9 -12.55 -3.01 -1.97
C LEU A 9 -13.72 -3.92 -1.60
N ALA A 10 -13.94 -4.96 -2.39
CA ALA A 10 -14.97 -5.97 -2.16
C ALA A 10 -14.46 -7.37 -2.56
N GLY A 11 -15.07 -8.42 -2.01
CA GLY A 11 -14.69 -9.81 -2.29
C GLY A 11 -13.51 -10.32 -1.45
N LEU A 12 -13.15 -9.61 -0.38
CA LEU A 12 -12.12 -10.05 0.56
C LEU A 12 -12.70 -11.10 1.53
N PRO A 13 -11.88 -12.02 2.09
CA PRO A 13 -12.27 -12.81 3.24
C PRO A 13 -12.80 -11.90 4.36
N PRO A 14 -14.00 -12.15 4.91
CA PRO A 14 -14.66 -11.24 5.85
C PRO A 14 -13.94 -11.15 7.19
N ASN A 15 -14.07 -10.01 7.88
CA ASN A 15 -13.50 -9.75 9.21
C ASN A 15 -11.98 -10.02 9.30
N ARG A 16 -11.25 -9.76 8.22
CA ARG A 16 -9.81 -10.00 8.13
C ARG A 16 -9.06 -8.71 7.85
N SER A 17 -7.92 -8.57 8.52
CA SER A 17 -6.97 -7.47 8.32
C SER A 17 -5.90 -7.83 7.29
N PHE A 18 -5.56 -6.85 6.46
CA PHE A 18 -4.59 -6.96 5.38
C PHE A 18 -3.66 -5.75 5.41
N GLY A 19 -2.37 -5.97 5.18
CA GLY A 19 -1.46 -4.89 4.84
C GLY A 19 -1.71 -4.43 3.41
N ALA A 20 -1.67 -3.12 3.16
CA ALA A 20 -1.75 -2.61 1.80
C ALA A 20 -0.78 -1.44 1.62
N HIS A 21 0.05 -1.48 0.58
CA HIS A 21 1.16 -0.55 0.43
C HIS A 21 1.23 0.04 -0.96
N VAL A 22 1.79 1.25 -1.06
CA VAL A 22 2.24 1.79 -2.34
C VAL A 22 3.58 1.17 -2.71
N HIS A 23 3.68 0.70 -3.94
CA HIS A 23 4.83 0.01 -4.47
C HIS A 23 5.48 0.78 -5.64
N THR A 24 6.80 0.63 -5.80
CA THR A 24 7.58 1.41 -6.76
C THR A 24 7.29 1.07 -8.22
N GLY A 25 6.93 -0.18 -8.51
CA GLY A 25 6.68 -0.68 -9.87
C GLY A 25 5.20 -0.83 -10.20
N HIS A 26 4.94 -1.22 -11.44
CA HIS A 26 3.61 -1.51 -11.98
C HIS A 26 3.21 -2.98 -11.75
N CYS A 27 1.91 -3.24 -11.83
CA CYS A 27 1.39 -4.60 -11.79
C CYS A 27 1.85 -5.39 -13.02
N GLY A 28 2.02 -6.71 -12.84
CA GLY A 28 2.46 -7.62 -13.89
C GLY A 28 2.04 -9.04 -13.59
N THR A 29 2.31 -9.94 -14.54
CA THR A 29 2.00 -11.37 -14.38
C THR A 29 2.83 -12.01 -13.27
N ASP A 30 4.09 -11.59 -13.12
CA ASP A 30 4.89 -11.87 -11.92
C ASP A 30 4.56 -10.81 -10.85
N PRO A 31 4.01 -11.21 -9.69
CA PRO A 31 3.72 -10.27 -8.61
C PRO A 31 4.92 -9.44 -8.15
N LEU A 32 6.15 -9.93 -8.37
CA LEU A 32 7.38 -9.23 -8.01
C LEU A 32 7.65 -7.97 -8.85
N THR A 33 7.02 -7.82 -10.02
CA THR A 33 7.20 -6.64 -10.89
C THR A 33 6.71 -5.35 -10.25
N SER A 34 5.79 -5.41 -9.28
CA SER A 34 5.41 -4.23 -8.52
C SER A 34 6.57 -3.69 -7.67
N GLY A 35 7.70 -4.39 -7.55
CA GLY A 35 8.87 -3.87 -6.86
C GLY A 35 8.69 -3.85 -5.33
N GLY A 36 9.50 -3.04 -4.66
CA GLY A 36 9.44 -2.83 -3.21
C GLY A 36 8.43 -1.76 -2.81
N HIS A 37 8.32 -1.52 -1.52
CA HIS A 37 7.51 -0.41 -1.01
C HIS A 37 8.13 0.92 -1.43
N TYR A 38 7.29 1.87 -1.81
CA TYR A 38 7.75 3.24 -2.02
C TYR A 38 8.09 3.89 -0.67
N GLN A 39 9.28 4.46 -0.57
CA GLN A 39 9.72 5.27 0.56
C GLN A 39 10.05 6.69 0.09
N HIS A 40 9.44 7.69 0.70
CA HIS A 40 9.75 9.10 0.39
C HIS A 40 11.13 9.54 0.90
N SER A 41 11.66 8.86 1.92
CA SER A 41 12.96 9.15 2.52
C SER A 41 13.75 7.85 2.75
N THR A 42 15.06 7.90 2.55
CA THR A 42 15.98 6.81 2.89
C THR A 42 16.65 7.00 4.26
N ASP A 43 16.28 8.06 5.00
CA ASP A 43 16.82 8.32 6.34
C ASP A 43 16.32 7.24 7.32
N PRO A 44 17.21 6.41 7.89
CA PRO A 44 16.83 5.34 8.80
C PRO A 44 16.24 5.84 10.12
N SER A 45 16.49 7.10 10.50
CA SER A 45 15.94 7.70 11.73
C SER A 45 14.46 8.03 11.63
N VAL A 46 13.93 8.20 10.42
CA VAL A 46 12.50 8.36 10.17
C VAL A 46 11.81 6.99 10.34
N PRO A 47 10.75 6.86 11.15
CA PRO A 47 10.01 5.62 11.28
C PRO A 47 9.53 5.08 9.93
N LEU A 48 9.56 3.76 9.75
CA LEU A 48 9.16 3.13 8.47
C LEU A 48 7.74 3.53 8.06
N ALA A 49 6.82 3.49 9.01
CA ALA A 49 5.43 3.89 8.84
C ALA A 49 5.27 5.36 8.38
N ASP A 50 6.25 6.24 8.66
CA ASP A 50 6.23 7.68 8.31
C ASP A 50 6.89 7.96 6.95
N ARG A 51 7.73 7.06 6.44
CA ARG A 51 8.31 7.13 5.09
C ARG A 51 7.58 6.32 4.02
N GLU A 52 6.78 5.32 4.38
CA GLU A 52 5.98 4.47 3.46
C GLU A 52 4.47 4.71 3.52
N VAL A 53 3.76 4.66 2.39
CA VAL A 53 2.29 4.75 2.40
C VAL A 53 1.66 3.39 2.73
N TRP A 54 1.08 3.26 3.92
CA TRP A 54 0.33 2.08 4.35
C TRP A 54 -1.17 2.40 4.41
N LEU A 55 -1.98 1.61 3.69
CA LEU A 55 -3.45 1.65 3.63
C LEU A 55 -4.04 0.37 4.20
N ASP A 56 -3.45 -0.08 5.30
CA ASP A 56 -3.89 -1.27 5.99
C ASP A 56 -5.39 -1.19 6.27
N LEU A 57 -6.07 -2.30 5.99
CA LEU A 57 -7.52 -2.35 5.94
C LEU A 57 -8.02 -3.61 6.62
N THR A 58 -9.17 -3.48 7.26
CA THR A 58 -9.93 -4.61 7.78
C THR A 58 -11.25 -4.67 7.04
N SER A 59 -11.51 -5.83 6.44
CA SER A 59 -12.78 -6.10 5.78
C SER A 59 -13.91 -6.26 6.80
N ASP A 60 -15.10 -5.82 6.43
CA ASP A 60 -16.33 -6.06 7.19
C ASP A 60 -16.83 -7.51 7.01
N GLU A 61 -17.96 -7.84 7.63
CA GLU A 61 -18.59 -9.16 7.53
C GLU A 61 -19.02 -9.54 6.10
N HIS A 62 -19.11 -8.56 5.20
CA HIS A 62 -19.45 -8.74 3.79
C HIS A 62 -18.20 -8.75 2.88
N GLY A 63 -17.00 -8.73 3.47
CA GLY A 63 -15.75 -8.72 2.71
C GLY A 63 -15.46 -7.39 2.02
N ARG A 64 -16.01 -6.28 2.53
CA ARG A 64 -15.80 -4.92 2.01
C ARG A 64 -14.87 -4.13 2.91
N ALA A 65 -14.05 -3.26 2.35
CA ALA A 65 -13.18 -2.39 3.14
C ALA A 65 -13.00 -1.02 2.49
N VAL A 66 -12.74 -0.02 3.33
CA VAL A 66 -12.31 1.32 2.93
C VAL A 66 -11.15 1.70 3.86
N ALA A 67 -10.08 2.24 3.28
CA ALA A 67 -8.96 2.82 4.00
C ALA A 67 -8.57 4.16 3.37
N GLU A 68 -8.09 5.07 4.20
CA GLU A 68 -7.55 6.37 3.79
C GLU A 68 -6.29 6.66 4.60
N VAL A 69 -5.29 7.21 3.94
CA VAL A 69 -4.08 7.72 4.58
C VAL A 69 -3.68 9.04 3.93
N ILE A 70 -3.20 9.97 4.76
CA ILE A 70 -2.72 11.28 4.32
C ILE A 70 -1.25 11.42 4.73
N ARG A 71 -0.41 11.87 3.80
CA ARG A 71 1.02 12.14 4.04
C ARG A 71 1.38 13.60 3.82
N PRO A 72 2.26 14.19 4.64
CA PRO A 72 2.69 15.59 4.50
C PRO A 72 3.69 15.81 3.36
N TRP A 73 3.85 14.82 2.48
CA TRP A 73 4.75 14.82 1.34
C TRP A 73 4.04 14.23 0.12
N VAL A 74 4.66 14.38 -1.06
CA VAL A 74 4.13 13.91 -2.33
C VAL A 74 4.93 12.73 -2.88
N ILE A 75 4.26 11.86 -3.61
CA ILE A 75 4.91 10.85 -4.47
C ILE A 75 5.22 11.52 -5.81
N PRO A 76 6.50 11.69 -6.20
CA PRO A 76 6.85 12.24 -7.51
C PRO A 76 6.31 11.37 -8.64
N ALA A 77 5.99 11.98 -9.78
CA ALA A 77 5.59 11.26 -10.98
C ALA A 77 6.63 10.20 -11.36
N GLY A 78 6.16 8.97 -11.59
CA GLY A 78 7.01 7.83 -11.95
C GLY A 78 7.81 7.20 -10.79
N ALA A 79 7.69 7.70 -9.55
CA ALA A 79 8.38 7.13 -8.40
C ALA A 79 7.66 5.91 -7.78
N ALA A 80 6.37 5.76 -8.09
CA ALA A 80 5.55 4.60 -7.72
C ALA A 80 4.55 4.30 -8.85
N GLY A 81 4.08 3.04 -8.90
CA GLY A 81 3.22 2.58 -9.99
C GLY A 81 2.00 1.79 -9.56
N SER A 82 1.94 1.31 -8.32
CA SER A 82 0.86 0.43 -7.90
C SER A 82 0.57 0.48 -6.40
N VAL A 83 -0.60 -0.06 -6.06
CA VAL A 83 -1.01 -0.40 -4.70
C VAL A 83 -1.15 -1.91 -4.63
N VAL A 84 -0.54 -2.53 -3.61
CA VAL A 84 -0.58 -3.98 -3.41
C VAL A 84 -1.26 -4.30 -2.08
N ILE A 85 -2.20 -5.24 -2.10
CA ILE A 85 -2.80 -5.82 -0.90
C ILE A 85 -2.11 -7.15 -0.60
N HIS A 86 -1.76 -7.36 0.65
CA HIS A 86 -1.01 -8.52 1.10
C HIS A 86 -1.82 -9.46 1.99
N ALA A 87 -1.35 -10.69 2.16
CA ALA A 87 -2.06 -11.76 2.86
C ALA A 87 -2.11 -11.63 4.39
N ALA A 88 -1.24 -10.84 4.99
CA ALA A 88 -1.17 -10.64 6.44
C ALA A 88 -1.25 -9.13 6.78
N PRO A 89 -1.57 -8.77 8.03
CA PRO A 89 -1.40 -7.41 8.51
C PRO A 89 0.05 -6.97 8.43
N THR A 90 0.28 -5.66 8.27
CA THR A 90 1.61 -5.08 8.22
C THR A 90 2.33 -5.25 9.56
N ASN A 91 3.55 -5.78 9.50
CA ASN A 91 4.44 -5.77 10.65
C ASN A 91 5.01 -4.35 10.82
N PRO A 92 4.72 -3.64 11.92
CA PRO A 92 5.13 -2.23 12.06
C PRO A 92 6.65 -2.03 12.15
N ALA A 93 7.41 -3.06 12.51
CA ALA A 93 8.87 -2.98 12.59
C ALA A 93 9.55 -3.20 11.23
N THR A 94 8.96 -4.02 10.35
CA THR A 94 9.61 -4.45 9.10
C THR A 94 8.87 -4.04 7.84
N GLY A 95 7.63 -3.55 7.94
CA GLY A 95 6.71 -3.32 6.83
C GLY A 95 6.19 -4.60 6.17
N SER A 96 6.70 -5.78 6.54
CA SER A 96 6.33 -7.02 5.87
C SER A 96 4.87 -7.39 6.15
N ALA A 97 4.14 -7.75 5.09
CA ALA A 97 2.73 -8.15 5.18
C ALA A 97 2.45 -9.51 4.48
N GLY A 98 3.48 -10.28 4.15
CA GLY A 98 3.36 -11.59 3.51
C GLY A 98 3.10 -11.50 1.99
N ALA A 99 2.52 -12.57 1.43
CA ALA A 99 2.32 -12.73 -0.01
C ALA A 99 1.45 -11.61 -0.60
N ARG A 100 1.74 -11.22 -1.85
CA ARG A 100 0.96 -10.23 -2.63
C ARG A 100 -0.29 -10.92 -3.15
N LEU A 101 -1.48 -10.43 -2.78
CA LEU A 101 -2.76 -11.02 -3.19
C LEU A 101 -3.36 -10.31 -4.40
N LEU A 102 -3.31 -8.98 -4.39
CA LEU A 102 -3.91 -8.10 -5.40
C LEU A 102 -2.95 -6.96 -5.69
N CYS A 103 -2.92 -6.52 -6.94
CA CYS A 103 -2.16 -5.36 -7.38
C CYS A 103 -3.05 -4.52 -8.28
N THR A 104 -3.08 -3.20 -8.03
CA THR A 104 -3.78 -2.22 -8.85
C THR A 104 -2.80 -1.15 -9.29
N ASP A 105 -2.68 -0.91 -10.59
CA ASP A 105 -1.89 0.20 -11.12
C ASP A 105 -2.53 1.53 -10.72
N VAL A 106 -1.72 2.47 -10.25
CA VAL A 106 -2.15 3.81 -9.84
C VAL A 106 -1.19 4.84 -10.44
N PRO A 107 -1.68 5.80 -11.22
CA PRO A 107 -0.84 6.85 -11.82
C PRO A 107 -0.55 7.95 -10.80
N PHE A 108 0.45 7.73 -9.94
CA PHE A 108 0.87 8.73 -8.94
C PHE A 108 1.58 9.94 -9.59
N GLY A 109 1.35 11.13 -9.03
CA GLY A 109 2.03 12.36 -9.44
C GLY A 109 1.43 13.06 -10.66
N GLY A 110 0.16 12.80 -10.97
CA GLY A 110 -0.63 13.57 -11.94
C GLY A 110 -1.06 14.95 -11.43
#